data_AF-A0A094CTG9-F1
#
_entry.id   AF-A0A094CTG9-F1
#
_cell.length_a   1.000
_cell.length_b   1.000
_cell.length_c   1.000
_cell.angle_alpha   90.00
_cell.angle_beta   90.00
_cell.angle_gamma   90.00
#
_symmetry.space_group_name_H-M   'P 1'
#
loop_
_entity.id
_entity.type
_entity.pdbx_description
1 polymer ?
#
loop_
_entity_poly.entity_id
_entity_poly.type
_entity_poly.pdbx_seq_one_letter_code
_entity_poly.pdbx_strand_id
1 'polypeptide(L)'
;MVSIIRRMTKLRALLDIKLGPGAAVLPQNVTKLHMEFAKRMNDGHFGPRKFWQSYLPRLKYHNPAVSMTLERTTNQEGPALMTVYFDDAPQPQTPGAPVASSQTEPTTSSQQRVATINMKHRHESEILSQLLALTNAVPVEPTPQETEQLQELAAQQELSERDSARHAIYNAEKKREEAILAQARSM
;
A
#
# COMPACT_ATOMS: atom_id res chain seq x y z
N MET A 1 26.64 -15.62 1.95
CA MET A 1 25.32 -16.11 1.48
C MET A 1 24.29 -15.88 2.59
N VAL A 2 23.10 -15.37 2.30
CA VAL A 2 22.08 -15.07 3.35
C VAL A 2 21.30 -16.35 3.69
N SER A 3 21.04 -16.60 4.98
CA SER A 3 20.33 -17.81 5.42
C SER A 3 18.90 -17.88 4.88
N ILE A 4 18.40 -19.11 4.64
CA ILE A 4 17.02 -19.35 4.20
C ILE A 4 16.01 -18.80 5.21
N ILE A 5 16.27 -19.01 6.50
CA ILE A 5 15.40 -18.55 7.60
C ILE A 5 15.24 -17.02 7.56
N ARG A 6 16.34 -16.28 7.35
CA ARG A 6 16.31 -14.82 7.25
C ARG A 6 15.50 -14.33 6.05
N ARG A 7 15.55 -15.05 4.91
CA ARG A 7 14.73 -14.77 3.73
C ARG A 7 13.25 -15.07 4.00
N MET A 8 12.94 -16.21 4.62
CA MET A 8 11.57 -16.59 4.97
C MET A 8 10.92 -15.61 5.95
N THR A 9 11.68 -15.09 6.92
CA THR A 9 11.18 -14.08 7.87
C THR A 9 10.75 -12.80 7.14
N LYS A 10 11.54 -12.36 6.15
CA LYS A 10 11.19 -11.19 5.31
C LYS A 10 9.99 -11.45 4.41
N LEU A 11 9.85 -12.68 3.89
CA LEU A 11 8.68 -13.06 3.11
C LEU A 11 7.42 -13.10 3.97
N ARG A 12 7.50 -13.66 5.18
CA ARG A 12 6.38 -13.68 6.13
C ARG A 12 5.94 -12.26 6.52
N ALA A 13 6.86 -11.30 6.62
CA ALA A 13 6.49 -9.90 6.85
C ALA A 13 5.58 -9.31 5.74
N LEU A 14 5.53 -9.90 4.55
CA LEU A 14 4.60 -9.51 3.48
C LEU A 14 3.18 -10.06 3.67
N LEU A 15 2.89 -10.82 4.73
CA LEU A 15 1.53 -11.20 5.12
C LEU A 15 0.62 -9.98 5.36
N ASP A 16 1.20 -8.84 5.70
CA ASP A 16 0.52 -7.55 5.78
C ASP A 16 -0.14 -7.12 4.45
N ILE A 17 0.31 -7.63 3.30
CA ILE A 17 -0.37 -7.39 2.01
C ILE A 17 -1.70 -8.14 1.95
N LYS A 18 -1.78 -9.32 2.55
CA LYS A 18 -2.97 -10.17 2.53
C LYS A 18 -3.99 -9.74 3.59
N LEU A 19 -3.51 -9.35 4.78
CA LEU A 19 -4.33 -9.24 5.99
C LEU A 19 -4.31 -7.85 6.62
N GLY A 20 -3.47 -6.95 6.11
CA GLY A 20 -3.37 -5.61 6.64
C GLY A 20 -4.64 -4.80 6.41
N PRO A 21 -4.81 -3.67 7.12
CA PRO A 21 -5.98 -2.83 6.97
C PRO A 21 -6.16 -2.43 5.50
N GLY A 22 -7.39 -2.41 4.99
CA GLY A 22 -7.67 -2.16 3.57
C GLY A 22 -7.50 -3.36 2.63
N ALA A 23 -7.18 -4.55 3.15
CA ALA A 23 -7.49 -5.79 2.46
C ALA A 23 -9.03 -5.94 2.38
N ALA A 24 -9.57 -5.78 1.19
CA ALA A 24 -11.01 -5.87 0.93
C ALA A 24 -11.25 -6.46 -0.46
N VAL A 25 -12.39 -7.13 -0.61
CA VAL A 25 -12.87 -7.64 -1.89
C VAL A 25 -13.83 -6.63 -2.49
N LEU A 26 -13.40 -5.98 -3.57
CA LEU A 26 -14.27 -5.12 -4.38
C LEU A 26 -15.34 -5.97 -5.10
N PRO A 27 -16.57 -5.45 -5.25
CA PRO A 27 -17.59 -6.13 -6.06
C PRO A 27 -17.24 -6.14 -7.55
N GLN A 28 -17.88 -7.06 -8.28
CA GLN A 28 -17.58 -7.34 -9.69
C GLN A 28 -17.93 -6.18 -10.64
N ASN A 29 -18.79 -5.26 -10.23
CA ASN A 29 -19.11 -4.07 -11.01
C ASN A 29 -17.94 -3.06 -11.05
N VAL A 30 -16.94 -3.17 -10.17
CA VAL A 30 -15.75 -2.29 -10.23
C VAL A 30 -14.77 -2.82 -11.26
N THR A 31 -14.52 -2.03 -12.31
CA THR A 31 -13.66 -2.46 -13.43
C THR A 31 -12.26 -1.83 -13.37
N LYS A 32 -12.20 -0.52 -13.08
CA LYS A 32 -10.94 0.24 -13.07
C LYS A 32 -10.88 1.21 -11.89
N LEU A 33 -9.69 1.35 -11.32
CA LEU A 33 -9.32 2.39 -10.38
C LEU A 33 -8.21 3.24 -11.01
N HIS A 34 -8.43 4.54 -11.12
CA HIS A 34 -7.42 5.50 -11.55
C HIS A 34 -7.13 6.46 -10.40
N MET A 35 -5.85 6.67 -10.11
CA MET A 35 -5.42 7.58 -9.06
C MET A 35 -4.47 8.61 -9.65
N GLU A 36 -4.71 9.89 -9.35
CA GLU A 36 -3.87 11.00 -9.78
C GLU A 36 -3.48 11.85 -8.56
N PHE A 37 -2.19 12.08 -8.35
CA PHE A 37 -1.68 13.03 -7.34
C PHE A 37 -0.24 13.47 -7.60
N ALA A 38 0.23 14.49 -6.89
CA ALA A 38 1.56 15.06 -7.10
C ALA A 38 2.70 14.18 -6.53
N LYS A 39 3.90 14.30 -7.08
CA LYS A 39 5.05 13.49 -6.62
C LYS A 39 5.51 13.84 -5.20
N ARG A 40 5.43 15.11 -4.79
CA ARG A 40 5.83 15.58 -3.43
C ARG A 40 4.65 15.51 -2.47
N MET A 41 4.94 15.45 -1.18
CA MET A 41 3.93 15.28 -0.12
C MET A 41 3.26 16.58 0.32
N ASN A 42 3.78 17.73 -0.11
CA ASN A 42 3.29 19.05 0.31
C ASN A 42 1.85 19.26 -0.16
N ASP A 43 1.19 20.31 0.31
CA ASP A 43 -0.15 20.70 -0.18
C ASP A 43 -1.20 19.57 -0.15
N GLY A 44 -1.18 18.76 0.92
CA GLY A 44 -2.22 17.74 1.14
C GLY A 44 -2.08 16.46 0.32
N HIS A 45 -0.93 16.19 -0.32
CA HIS A 45 -0.68 14.97 -1.10
C HIS A 45 -0.11 13.80 -0.27
N PHE A 46 0.04 13.96 1.05
CA PHE A 46 0.56 12.92 1.95
C PHE A 46 -0.35 11.67 2.03
N GLY A 47 -1.66 11.86 2.23
CA GLY A 47 -2.64 10.75 2.31
C GLY A 47 -2.67 9.87 1.06
N PRO A 48 -2.86 10.42 -0.16
CA PRO A 48 -2.80 9.66 -1.41
C PRO A 48 -1.52 8.82 -1.55
N ARG A 49 -0.38 9.39 -1.16
CA ARG A 49 0.91 8.71 -1.20
C ARG A 49 0.95 7.52 -0.25
N LYS A 50 0.50 7.68 0.99
CA LYS A 50 0.41 6.60 1.97
C LYS A 50 -0.59 5.54 1.55
N PHE A 51 -1.73 5.97 1.00
CA PHE A 51 -2.76 5.09 0.47
C PHE A 51 -2.23 4.19 -0.65
N TRP A 52 -1.53 4.77 -1.64
CA TRP A 52 -0.90 3.99 -2.71
C TRP A 52 0.16 3.01 -2.20
N GLN A 53 0.95 3.40 -1.18
CA GLN A 53 2.04 2.55 -0.69
C GLN A 53 1.56 1.40 0.19
N SER A 54 0.53 1.63 1.00
CA SER A 54 0.08 0.67 2.02
C SER A 54 -1.22 -0.04 1.64
N TYR A 55 -2.23 0.67 1.15
CA TYR A 55 -3.56 0.10 0.92
C TYR A 55 -3.77 -0.45 -0.50
N LEU A 56 -3.28 0.26 -1.52
CA LEU A 56 -3.48 -0.16 -2.92
C LEU A 56 -2.90 -1.56 -3.24
N PRO A 57 -1.71 -1.96 -2.74
CA PRO A 57 -1.20 -3.32 -2.96
C PRO A 57 -2.07 -4.40 -2.31
N ARG A 58 -2.64 -4.10 -1.13
CA ARG A 58 -3.56 -4.99 -0.40
C ARG A 58 -4.84 -5.22 -1.19
N LEU A 59 -5.44 -4.14 -1.72
CA LEU A 59 -6.60 -4.24 -2.61
C LEU A 59 -6.28 -5.03 -3.89
N LYS A 60 -5.11 -4.79 -4.51
CA LYS A 60 -4.73 -5.49 -5.74
C LYS A 60 -4.51 -7.00 -5.54
N TYR A 61 -4.04 -7.40 -4.35
CA TYR A 61 -3.84 -8.80 -4.00
C TYR A 61 -5.16 -9.60 -4.03
N HIS A 62 -6.24 -9.03 -3.48
CA HIS A 62 -7.57 -9.65 -3.46
C HIS A 62 -8.36 -9.42 -4.75
N ASN A 63 -8.07 -8.34 -5.47
CA ASN A 63 -8.75 -7.97 -6.72
C ASN A 63 -7.77 -7.91 -7.91
N PRO A 64 -7.21 -9.05 -8.37
CA PRO A 64 -6.25 -9.06 -9.47
C PRO A 64 -6.88 -8.64 -10.81
N ALA A 65 -8.18 -8.88 -11.00
CA ALA A 65 -8.92 -8.53 -12.23
C ALA A 65 -9.11 -7.01 -12.40
N VAL A 66 -9.21 -6.25 -11.31
CA VAL A 66 -9.44 -4.80 -11.36
C VAL A 66 -8.18 -4.09 -11.82
N SER A 67 -8.28 -3.27 -12.88
CA SER A 67 -7.16 -2.49 -13.38
C SER A 67 -6.91 -1.30 -12.46
N MET A 68 -5.75 -1.26 -11.79
CA MET A 68 -5.37 -0.16 -10.89
C MET A 68 -4.22 0.61 -11.53
N THR A 69 -4.46 1.88 -11.82
CA THR A 69 -3.54 2.77 -12.53
C THR A 69 -3.23 4.00 -11.69
N LEU A 70 -1.98 4.45 -11.75
CA LEU A 70 -1.48 5.57 -10.98
C LEU A 70 -0.76 6.55 -11.90
N GLU A 71 -1.24 7.78 -11.90
CA GLU A 71 -0.60 8.91 -12.54
C GLU A 71 0.00 9.84 -11.48
N ARG A 72 1.30 10.12 -11.61
CA ARG A 72 2.01 11.01 -10.68
C ARG A 72 2.53 12.23 -11.42
N THR A 73 1.90 13.37 -11.16
CA THR A 73 2.27 14.65 -11.76
C THR A 73 3.38 15.37 -10.98
N THR A 74 4.11 16.25 -11.66
CA THR A 74 5.05 17.19 -11.02
C THR A 74 4.35 18.46 -10.53
N ASN A 75 3.13 18.75 -11.00
CA ASN A 75 2.35 19.91 -10.57
C ASN A 75 1.83 19.68 -9.14
N GLN A 76 2.33 20.45 -8.18
CA GLN A 76 1.98 20.28 -6.77
C GLN A 76 0.59 20.78 -6.42
N GLU A 77 0.15 21.85 -7.08
CA GLU A 77 -1.17 22.45 -6.88
C GLU A 77 -2.27 21.63 -7.56
N GLY A 78 -1.87 20.67 -8.39
CA GLY A 78 -2.73 19.74 -9.08
C GLY A 78 -3.67 18.97 -8.15
N PRO A 79 -4.77 18.46 -8.70
CA PRO A 79 -5.77 17.77 -7.91
C PRO A 79 -5.25 16.41 -7.42
N ALA A 80 -5.75 15.95 -6.27
CA ALA A 80 -5.47 14.61 -5.74
C ALA A 80 -6.77 13.82 -5.78
N LEU A 81 -7.02 13.11 -6.88
CA LEU A 81 -8.30 12.46 -7.17
C LEU A 81 -8.13 10.96 -7.36
N MET A 82 -9.11 10.21 -6.89
CA MET A 82 -9.26 8.79 -7.19
C MET A 82 -10.58 8.59 -7.93
N THR A 83 -10.50 8.04 -9.13
CA THR A 83 -11.63 7.78 -10.01
C THR A 83 -11.88 6.29 -10.05
N VAL A 84 -13.10 5.90 -9.67
CA VAL A 84 -13.59 4.52 -9.69
C VAL A 84 -14.56 4.37 -10.86
N TYR A 85 -14.29 3.39 -11.71
CA TYR A 85 -15.13 3.06 -12.85
C TYR A 85 -15.98 1.83 -12.53
N PHE A 86 -17.28 1.98 -12.68
CA PHE A 86 -18.27 0.93 -12.51
C PHE A 86 -18.86 0.54 -13.85
N ASP A 87 -18.98 -0.76 -14.07
CA ASP A 87 -19.79 -1.32 -15.14
C ASP A 87 -21.10 -1.79 -14.52
N ASP A 88 -22.18 -1.05 -14.77
CA ASP A 88 -23.52 -1.39 -14.30
C ASP A 88 -24.24 -2.34 -15.27
N ALA A 89 -23.55 -2.83 -16.31
CA ALA A 89 -24.10 -3.87 -17.18
C ALA A 89 -24.28 -5.18 -16.39
N PRO A 90 -25.45 -5.84 -16.46
CA PRO A 90 -25.64 -7.16 -15.87
C PRO A 90 -24.79 -8.18 -16.65
N GLN A 91 -23.60 -8.50 -16.14
CA GLN A 91 -22.68 -9.45 -16.79
C GLN A 91 -23.07 -10.91 -16.48
N PRO A 92 -23.41 -11.74 -17.49
CA PRO A 92 -23.35 -13.19 -17.39
C PRO A 92 -21.89 -13.68 -17.40
N GLN A 93 -21.58 -14.60 -16.49
CA GLN A 93 -20.25 -15.17 -16.25
C GLN A 93 -19.71 -15.91 -17.48
N THR A 94 -18.56 -15.50 -18.03
CA THR A 94 -17.64 -16.42 -18.74
C THR A 94 -16.18 -15.92 -18.67
N PRO A 95 -15.18 -16.81 -18.46
CA PRO A 95 -13.78 -16.42 -18.33
C PRO A 95 -12.98 -16.59 -19.65
N GLY A 96 -12.18 -15.59 -20.02
CA GLY A 96 -11.19 -15.69 -21.09
C GLY A 96 -10.25 -14.47 -21.17
N ALA A 97 -8.95 -14.68 -20.95
CA ALA A 97 -7.87 -13.71 -21.11
C ALA A 97 -7.15 -13.90 -22.48
N PRO A 98 -6.08 -13.15 -22.82
CA PRO A 98 -5.86 -11.70 -22.82
C PRO A 98 -5.35 -11.18 -24.21
N VAL A 99 -5.47 -9.88 -24.52
CA VAL A 99 -4.68 -9.24 -25.60
C VAL A 99 -4.31 -7.78 -25.29
N ALA A 100 -3.19 -7.36 -25.86
CA ALA A 100 -2.31 -6.28 -25.43
C ALA A 100 -2.67 -4.86 -25.95
N SER A 101 -2.24 -3.88 -25.14
CA SER A 101 -1.78 -2.50 -25.44
C SER A 101 -2.58 -1.58 -26.37
N SER A 102 -3.02 -0.43 -25.83
CA SER A 102 -2.81 0.93 -26.39
C SER A 102 -3.27 1.99 -25.37
N GLN A 103 -2.42 2.99 -25.13
CA GLN A 103 -2.79 4.20 -24.37
C GLN A 103 -3.62 5.11 -25.27
N THR A 104 -4.90 5.25 -24.95
CA THR A 104 -5.75 6.33 -25.43
C THR A 104 -6.83 6.56 -24.37
N GLU A 105 -7.06 7.82 -24.03
CA GLU A 105 -8.08 8.25 -23.06
C GLU A 105 -9.42 7.56 -23.35
N PRO A 106 -10.13 7.02 -22.34
CA PRO A 106 -11.37 6.30 -22.60
C PRO A 106 -12.50 7.32 -22.79
N THR A 107 -12.87 7.54 -24.06
CA THR A 107 -14.24 7.92 -24.42
C THR A 107 -15.20 6.96 -23.73
N THR A 108 -15.98 7.48 -22.80
CA THR A 108 -16.98 6.77 -22.01
C THR A 108 -17.95 6.03 -22.92
N SER A 109 -17.82 4.71 -23.00
CA SER A 109 -18.87 3.82 -23.50
C SER A 109 -20.13 4.01 -22.65
N SER A 110 -21.27 4.08 -23.32
CA SER A 110 -22.53 4.73 -22.94
C SER A 110 -23.25 4.24 -21.66
N GLN A 111 -22.64 3.41 -20.81
CA GLN A 111 -23.25 2.89 -19.56
C GLN A 111 -22.26 2.75 -18.39
N GLN A 112 -21.07 3.34 -18.47
CA GLN A 112 -20.07 3.21 -17.41
C GLN A 112 -20.25 4.33 -16.36
N ARG A 113 -20.65 3.96 -15.14
CA ARG A 113 -20.79 4.91 -14.04
C ARG A 113 -19.39 5.25 -13.50
N VAL A 114 -19.10 6.55 -13.40
CA VAL A 114 -17.81 7.03 -12.88
C VAL A 114 -18.06 7.77 -11.57
N ALA A 115 -17.27 7.45 -10.55
CA ALA A 115 -17.31 8.14 -9.28
C ALA A 115 -15.92 8.64 -8.90
N THR A 116 -15.84 9.86 -8.37
CA THR A 116 -14.57 10.51 -8.04
C THR A 116 -14.51 10.82 -6.55
N ILE A 117 -13.40 10.47 -5.92
CA ILE A 117 -13.08 10.75 -4.51
C ILE A 117 -11.96 11.78 -4.48
N ASN A 118 -12.20 12.91 -3.82
CA ASN A 118 -11.16 13.89 -3.51
C ASN A 118 -10.34 13.40 -2.31
N MET A 119 -9.03 13.27 -2.50
CA MET A 119 -8.10 12.78 -1.49
C MET A 119 -7.18 13.88 -0.93
N LYS A 120 -7.27 15.12 -1.44
CA LYS A 120 -6.42 16.22 -1.00
C LYS A 120 -6.70 16.57 0.46
N HIS A 121 -5.65 16.72 1.26
CA HIS A 121 -5.71 16.98 2.70
C HIS A 121 -6.46 15.91 3.52
N ARG A 122 -6.63 14.70 2.98
CA ARG A 122 -7.25 13.58 3.70
C ARG A 122 -6.20 12.61 4.21
N HIS A 123 -6.51 11.92 5.29
CA HIS A 123 -5.69 10.83 5.78
C HIS A 123 -5.97 9.54 5.00
N GLU A 124 -4.99 8.63 4.91
CA GLU A 124 -5.13 7.39 4.15
C GLU A 124 -6.27 6.49 4.64
N SER A 125 -6.57 6.50 5.94
CA SER A 125 -7.69 5.76 6.55
C SER A 125 -9.05 6.32 6.13
N GLU A 126 -9.16 7.64 5.99
CA GLU A 126 -10.38 8.31 5.52
C GLU A 126 -10.63 8.00 4.04
N ILE A 127 -9.58 8.06 3.22
CA ILE A 127 -9.63 7.69 1.80
C ILE A 127 -10.12 6.25 1.64
N LEU A 128 -9.60 5.32 2.46
CA LEU A 128 -10.04 3.93 2.48
C LEU A 128 -11.52 3.81 2.87
N SER A 129 -11.94 4.46 3.97
CA SER A 129 -13.34 4.40 4.41
C SER A 129 -14.32 4.89 3.34
N GLN A 130 -13.96 5.94 2.62
CA GLN A 130 -14.77 6.48 1.52
C GLN A 130 -14.80 5.54 0.33
N LEU A 131 -13.67 4.91 -0.01
CA LEU A 131 -13.62 3.92 -1.09
C LEU A 131 -14.50 2.70 -0.75
N LEU A 132 -14.39 2.17 0.47
CA LEU A 132 -15.18 1.03 0.92
C LEU A 132 -16.67 1.37 0.95
N ALA A 133 -17.05 2.54 1.46
CA ALA A 133 -18.43 3.01 1.48
C ALA A 133 -18.99 3.24 0.07
N LEU A 134 -18.18 3.75 -0.86
CA LEU A 134 -18.60 4.00 -2.24
C LEU A 134 -18.79 2.70 -3.02
N THR A 135 -17.88 1.76 -2.82
CA THR A 135 -17.87 0.47 -3.54
C THR A 135 -18.68 -0.62 -2.84
N ASN A 136 -19.10 -0.43 -1.58
CA ASN A 136 -19.64 -1.50 -0.72
C ASN A 136 -18.73 -2.74 -0.64
N ALA A 137 -17.42 -2.52 -0.63
CA ALA A 137 -16.44 -3.60 -0.57
C ALA A 137 -16.41 -4.25 0.81
N VAL A 138 -16.21 -5.57 0.84
CA VAL A 138 -16.20 -6.35 2.07
C VAL A 138 -14.77 -6.52 2.56
N PRO A 139 -14.43 -6.09 3.79
CA PRO A 139 -13.09 -6.31 4.35
C PRO A 139 -12.82 -7.81 4.54
N VAL A 140 -11.56 -8.21 4.36
CA VAL A 140 -11.15 -9.60 4.53
C VAL A 140 -10.75 -9.83 5.98
N GLU A 141 -11.45 -10.74 6.66
CA GLU A 141 -11.12 -11.16 8.02
C GLU A 141 -10.00 -12.21 8.01
N PRO A 142 -9.05 -12.14 8.96
CA PRO A 142 -7.96 -13.11 9.05
C PRO A 142 -8.46 -14.47 9.56
N THR A 143 -7.90 -15.54 9.01
CA THR A 143 -8.13 -16.90 9.54
C THR A 143 -7.33 -17.15 10.82
N PRO A 144 -7.70 -18.13 11.67
CA PRO A 144 -6.98 -18.40 12.93
C PRO A 144 -5.49 -18.67 12.75
N GLN A 145 -5.10 -19.46 11.74
CA GLN A 145 -3.69 -19.74 11.45
C GLN A 145 -2.90 -18.48 11.08
N GLU A 146 -3.55 -17.56 10.37
CA GLU A 146 -2.95 -16.30 9.98
C GLU A 146 -2.82 -15.33 11.16
N THR A 147 -3.76 -15.36 12.09
CA THR A 147 -3.65 -14.58 13.34
C THR A 147 -2.46 -15.04 14.18
N GLU A 148 -2.20 -16.35 14.27
CA GLU A 148 -1.02 -16.89 14.95
C GLU A 148 0.28 -16.44 14.27
N GLN A 149 0.32 -16.45 12.93
CA GLN A 149 1.48 -15.97 12.17
C GLN A 149 1.74 -14.48 12.40
N LEU A 150 0.69 -13.66 12.48
CA LEU A 150 0.81 -12.23 12.79
C LEU A 150 1.35 -12.01 14.21
N GLN A 151 0.88 -12.79 15.19
CA GLN A 151 1.39 -12.74 16.56
C GLN A 151 2.87 -13.14 16.64
N GLU A 152 3.27 -14.21 15.94
CA GLU A 152 4.67 -14.64 15.86
C GLU A 152 5.56 -13.53 15.28
N LEU A 153 5.10 -12.87 14.20
CA LEU A 153 5.83 -11.75 13.59
C LEU A 153 5.92 -10.52 14.50
N ALA A 154 4.84 -10.19 15.21
CA ALA A 154 4.85 -9.08 16.16
C ALA A 154 5.86 -9.32 17.29
N ALA A 155 5.86 -10.54 17.87
CA ALA A 155 6.84 -10.91 18.89
C ALA A 155 8.28 -10.84 18.38
N GLN A 156 8.53 -11.28 17.14
CA GLN A 156 9.85 -11.18 16.51
C GLN A 156 10.29 -9.72 16.29
N GLN A 157 9.37 -8.83 15.91
CA GLN A 157 9.65 -7.41 15.74
C GLN A 157 10.03 -6.75 17.06
N GLU A 158 9.28 -7.01 18.14
CA GLU A 158 9.60 -6.49 19.48
C GLU A 158 11.00 -6.90 19.96
N LEU A 159 11.36 -8.17 19.75
CA LEU A 159 12.71 -8.66 20.07
C LEU A 159 13.77 -7.95 19.22
N SER A 160 13.52 -7.83 17.91
CA SER A 160 14.44 -7.16 16.99
C SER A 160 14.64 -5.69 17.34
N GLU A 161 13.60 -4.98 17.77
CA GLU A 161 13.69 -3.58 18.18
C GLU A 161 14.51 -3.41 19.45
N ARG A 162 14.29 -4.29 20.46
CA ARG A 162 15.07 -4.31 21.70
C ARG A 162 16.55 -4.57 21.44
N ASP A 163 16.86 -5.55 20.60
CA ASP A 163 18.25 -5.88 20.27
C ASP A 163 18.90 -4.78 19.44
N SER A 164 18.18 -4.22 18.47
CA SER A 164 18.64 -3.08 17.69
C SER A 164 18.96 -1.86 18.57
N ALA A 165 18.11 -1.57 19.56
CA ALA A 165 18.35 -0.48 20.50
C ALA A 165 19.61 -0.72 21.36
N ARG A 166 19.80 -1.93 21.89
CA ARG A 166 21.01 -2.30 22.64
C ARG A 166 22.28 -2.15 21.80
N HIS A 167 22.26 -2.65 20.56
CA HIS A 167 23.41 -2.53 19.66
C HIS A 167 23.68 -1.09 19.25
N ALA A 168 22.65 -0.26 19.09
CA ALA A 168 22.82 1.16 18.80
C ALA A 168 23.55 1.89 19.93
N ILE A 169 23.21 1.60 21.19
CA ILE A 169 23.88 2.16 22.37
C ILE A 169 25.36 1.74 22.39
N TYR A 170 25.63 0.42 22.30
CA TYR A 170 26.99 -0.10 22.31
C TYR A 170 27.86 0.49 21.20
N ASN A 171 27.33 0.58 19.97
CA ASN A 171 28.06 1.16 18.85
C ASN A 171 28.32 2.66 19.03
N ALA A 172 27.41 3.39 19.67
CA ALA A 172 27.59 4.81 19.96
C ALA A 172 28.67 5.03 21.03
N GLU A 173 28.71 4.21 22.08
CA GLU A 173 29.76 4.23 23.12
C GLU A 173 31.12 3.93 22.52
N LYS A 174 31.23 2.82 21.77
CA LYS A 174 32.48 2.45 21.09
C LYS A 174 32.99 3.56 20.18
N LYS A 175 32.10 4.17 19.39
CA LYS A 175 32.46 5.29 18.49
C LYS A 175 32.93 6.52 19.29
N ARG A 176 32.36 6.78 20.46
CA ARG A 176 32.77 7.88 21.35
C ARG A 176 34.15 7.63 21.96
N GLU A 177 34.41 6.41 22.43
CA GLU A 177 35.73 6.01 22.94
C GLU A 177 36.81 6.12 21.86
N GLU A 178 36.53 5.59 20.66
CA GLU A 178 37.42 5.71 19.50
C GLU A 178 37.73 7.17 19.16
N ALA A 179 36.74 8.07 19.23
CA ALA A 179 36.93 9.50 18.99
C ALA A 179 37.81 10.18 20.06
N ILE A 180 37.63 9.85 21.34
CA ILE A 180 38.45 10.38 22.44
C ILE A 180 39.90 9.90 22.31
N LEU A 181 40.10 8.62 22.03
CA LEU A 181 41.43 8.04 21.81
C LEU A 181 42.12 8.63 20.57
N ALA A 182 41.38 8.88 19.49
CA ALA A 182 41.92 9.52 18.29
C ALA A 182 42.38 10.95 18.57
N GLN A 183 41.61 11.74 19.33
CA GLN A 183 42.00 13.09 19.75
C GLN A 183 43.28 13.06 20.60
N ALA A 184 43.35 12.14 21.57
CA ALA A 184 44.52 11.97 22.43
C ALA A 184 45.78 11.51 21.68
N ARG A 185 45.64 10.76 20.57
CA ARG A 185 46.76 10.34 19.71
C ARG A 185 47.20 11.43 18.71
N SER A 186 46.37 12.44 18.49
CA SER A 186 46.65 13.53 17.54
C SER A 186 47.24 14.79 18.19
N MET A 187 47.34 14.80 19.52
CA MET A 187 48.12 15.77 20.31
C MET A 187 49.50 15.20 20.64
#